data_AF-A0A354XZB2-F1
#
_entry.id   AF-A0A354XZB2-F1
#
_cell.length_a   1.000
_cell.length_b   1.000
_cell.length_c   1.000
_cell.angle_alpha   90.00
_cell.angle_beta   90.00
_cell.angle_gamma   90.00
#
_symmetry.space_group_name_H-M   'P 1'
#
loop_
_entity.id
_entity.type
_entity.pdbx_description
1 polymer ?
#
loop_
_entity_poly.entity_id
_entity_poly.type
_entity_poly.pdbx_seq_one_letter_code
_entity_poly.pdbx_strand_id
1 'polypeptide(L)' 'FNKIPPQKQMDIKMGKKIIVCEYCGRIMIDPELAGVTTE' A
#
# COMPACT_ATOMS: atom_id res chain seq x y z
N PHE A 1 14.19 7.64 -5.97
CA PHE A 1 13.35 6.85 -6.91
C PHE A 1 13.25 5.40 -6.45
N ASN A 2 12.76 5.14 -5.22
CA ASN A 2 12.43 3.78 -4.80
C ASN A 2 11.08 3.41 -5.42
N LYS A 3 11.10 3.06 -6.71
CA LYS A 3 9.94 2.50 -7.39
C LYS A 3 9.73 1.11 -6.82
N ILE A 4 8.65 0.95 -6.06
CA ILE A 4 8.12 -0.37 -5.73
C ILE A 4 8.00 -1.15 -7.04
N PRO A 5 8.57 -2.36 -7.14
CA PRO A 5 8.54 -3.15 -8.36
C PRO A 5 7.11 -3.25 -8.90
N PRO A 6 6.91 -3.19 -10.24
CA PRO A 6 5.58 -3.20 -10.84
C PRO A 6 4.78 -4.45 -10.44
N GLN A 7 5.46 -5.58 -10.18
CA GLN A 7 4.86 -6.80 -9.68
C GLN A 7 4.14 -6.61 -8.34
N LYS A 8 4.79 -5.95 -7.38
CA LYS A 8 4.20 -5.66 -6.07
C LYS A 8 3.06 -4.63 -6.17
N GLN A 9 3.08 -3.73 -7.16
CA GLN A 9 1.94 -2.83 -7.44
C GLN A 9 0.71 -3.58 -7.96
N MET A 10 0.90 -4.64 -8.76
CA MET A 10 -0.20 -5.51 -9.16
C MET A 10 -0.79 -6.24 -7.95
N ASP A 11 0.05 -6.75 -7.04
CA ASP A 11 -0.39 -7.39 -5.79
C ASP A 11 -1.15 -6.44 -4.85
N ILE A 12 -0.71 -5.17 -4.77
CA ILE A 12 -1.41 -4.08 -4.09
C ILE A 12 -2.83 -3.92 -4.67
N LYS A 13 -2.94 -3.91 -6.00
CA LYS A 13 -4.19 -3.69 -6.73
C LYS A 13 -5.14 -4.90 -6.70
N MET A 14 -4.61 -6.11 -6.50
CA MET A 14 -5.38 -7.36 -6.47
C MET A 14 -6.01 -7.70 -5.11
N GLY A 15 -5.88 -6.85 -4.09
CA GLY A 15 -6.74 -6.92 -2.90
C GLY A 15 -6.06 -7.18 -1.55
N LYS A 16 -4.75 -6.95 -1.42
CA LYS A 16 -4.13 -6.83 -0.09
C LYS A 16 -4.31 -5.40 0.39
N LYS A 17 -5.35 -5.15 1.20
CA LYS A 17 -5.72 -3.82 1.73
C LYS A 17 -4.65 -3.16 2.64
N ILE A 18 -3.56 -3.86 2.92
CA ILE A 18 -2.40 -3.40 3.69
C ILE A 18 -1.14 -3.87 2.97
N ILE A 19 -0.28 -2.95 2.55
CA ILE A 19 1.00 -3.25 1.91
C ILE A 19 2.13 -2.54 2.63
N VAL A 20 3.12 -3.32 3.04
CA VAL A 20 4.32 -2.83 3.73
C VAL A 20 5.51 -2.85 2.77
N CYS A 21 6.20 -1.72 2.62
CA CYS A 21 7.49 -1.69 1.95
C CYS A 21 8.60 -2.06 2.95
N GLU A 22 9.16 -3.27 2.85
CA GLU A 22 10.28 -3.73 3.71
C GLU A 22 11.57 -2.90 3.57
N TYR A 23 11.78 -2.27 2.41
CA TYR A 23 12.96 -1.43 2.15
C TYR A 23 12.80 0.03 2.57
N CYS A 24 11.55 0.49 2.70
CA CYS A 24 11.22 1.89 2.94
C CYS A 24 10.53 2.12 4.28
N GLY A 25 10.03 1.06 4.92
CA GLY A 25 9.13 1.11 6.07
C GLY A 25 7.74 1.70 5.79
N ARG A 26 7.45 2.16 4.56
CA ARG A 26 6.18 2.82 4.24
C ARG A 26 5.05 1.80 4.17
N ILE A 27 3.97 2.10 4.90
CA ILE A 27 2.75 1.31 4.94
C ILE A 27 1.71 2.03 4.08
N MET A 28 1.25 1.36 3.03
CA MET A 28 0.08 1.79 2.27
C MET A 28 -1.10 0.99 2.78
N ILE A 29 -2.07 1.68 3.36
CA ILE A 29 -3.31 1.10 3.85
C ILE A 29 -4.47 1.70 3.10
N ASP A 30 -5.47 0.87 2.82
CA ASP A 30 -6.72 1.34 2.26
C ASP A 30 -7.40 2.31 3.23
N PRO A 31 -7.76 3.53 2.80
CA PRO A 31 -8.39 4.53 3.68
C PRO A 31 -9.73 4.05 4.27
N GLU A 32 -10.49 3.21 3.56
CA GLU A 32 -11.74 2.65 4.07
C GLU A 32 -11.48 1.67 5.23
N LEU A 33 -10.40 0.90 5.15
CA LEU A 33 -10.03 -0.05 6.20
C LEU A 33 -9.37 0.68 7.40
N ALA A 34 -8.66 1.77 7.14
CA ALA A 34 -8.00 2.56 8.17
C ALA A 34 -8.99 3.42 9.00
N GLY A 35 -10.26 3.50 8.58
CA GLY A 35 -11.25 4.35 9.23
C GLY A 35 -10.88 5.83 9.18
N VAL A 36 -10.01 6.22 8.25
CA VAL A 36 -9.59 7.61 8.07
C VAL A 36 -10.58 8.27 7.12
N THR A 37 -11.58 8.93 7.67
CA THR A 37 -12.35 9.94 6.94
C THR A 37 -11.41 11.10 6.64
N THR A 38 -10.88 11.16 5.42
CA THR A 38 -10.23 12.38 4.92
C THR A 38 -11.32 13.42 4.73
N GLU A 39 -11.55 14.21 5.77
CA GLU A 39 -12.21 15.52 5.71
C GLU A 39 -11.36 16.54 4.94
#